data_AF-A0A9X4IJ55-F1
#
_entry.id   AF-A0A9X4IJ55-F1
#
_cell.length_a   1.000
_cell.length_b   1.000
_cell.length_c   1.000
_cell.angle_alpha   90.00
_cell.angle_beta   90.00
_cell.angle_gamma   90.00
#
_symmetry.space_group_name_H-M   'P 1'
#
loop_
_entity.id
_entity.type
_entity.pdbx_description
1 polymer ?
#
loop_
_entity_poly.entity_id
_entity_poly.type
_entity_poly.pdbx_seq_one_letter_code
_entity_poly.pdbx_strand_id
1 'polypeptide(L)'
;MQPSPNRSTHFLFDHKVFTVDGCRFILSKGNDEPVMCMKLGKLDVEVPLEKLCNEFGIEPRSFDGQLLSMAAKGLKYVREIRPGDTIPNELIDGTSSWRVDDRHYNIARGRLTVQLVTWMTGGETVVSSPEQLEQVVEDPSTKARVREAFLVIANRLSLTGDPEEEIGMHIDMLARELSYIEALREKAATLQAIRTGLETAHRLYKAERMVKEEVVRMQTLSLPPIADLEQRFAQIDAQTGEILAMLKKFDQNVVYIREMRDDLHQSLLPWEDILNDWRDVVVEKSPELDALLKRTYHFLAKRFSQASQWRLANRAAPK
;
A
#
# COMPACT_ATOMS: atom_id res chain seq x y z
N MET A 1 21.52 -18.49 -28.44
CA MET A 1 21.28 -17.04 -28.24
C MET A 1 20.57 -16.88 -26.90
N GLN A 2 21.19 -16.21 -25.93
CA GLN A 2 20.50 -15.85 -24.68
C GLN A 2 19.53 -14.70 -24.99
N PRO A 3 18.25 -14.76 -24.57
CA PRO A 3 17.34 -13.64 -24.77
C PRO A 3 17.81 -12.46 -23.92
N SER A 4 18.01 -11.33 -24.58
CA SER A 4 18.30 -10.03 -23.94
C SER A 4 17.22 -9.73 -22.90
N PRO A 5 17.54 -9.11 -21.75
CA PRO A 5 16.53 -8.63 -20.82
C PRO A 5 15.75 -7.54 -21.53
N ASN A 6 14.53 -7.85 -21.92
CA ASN A 6 13.66 -6.91 -22.61
C ASN A 6 13.32 -5.79 -21.61
N ARG A 7 14.03 -4.66 -21.70
CA ARG A 7 13.72 -3.42 -20.97
C ARG A 7 12.52 -2.73 -21.62
N SER A 8 11.45 -3.48 -21.87
CA SER A 8 10.21 -2.86 -22.32
C SER A 8 9.71 -1.99 -21.17
N THR A 9 9.46 -0.72 -21.44
CA THR A 9 8.85 0.20 -20.48
C THR A 9 7.32 0.16 -20.56
N HIS A 10 6.77 -0.56 -21.54
CA HIS A 10 5.34 -0.67 -21.81
C HIS A 10 4.93 -2.13 -22.08
N PHE A 11 3.66 -2.46 -21.88
CA PHE A 11 3.08 -3.76 -22.20
C PHE A 11 2.72 -3.85 -23.70
N LEU A 12 3.74 -3.96 -24.55
CA LEU A 12 3.58 -4.07 -26.01
C LEU A 12 3.57 -5.53 -26.43
N PHE A 13 2.39 -6.13 -26.52
CA PHE A 13 2.25 -7.53 -26.93
C PHE A 13 2.23 -7.69 -28.46
N ASP A 14 2.86 -8.73 -28.97
CA ASP A 14 2.89 -9.07 -30.40
C ASP A 14 1.68 -9.92 -30.82
N HIS A 15 1.21 -10.80 -29.95
CA HIS A 15 0.14 -11.74 -30.27
C HIS A 15 -1.23 -11.03 -30.41
N LYS A 16 -1.93 -11.29 -31.51
CA LYS A 16 -3.22 -10.64 -31.85
C LYS A 16 -4.35 -10.89 -30.84
N VAL A 17 -4.20 -11.89 -29.97
CA VAL A 17 -5.17 -12.12 -28.88
C VAL A 17 -5.27 -10.91 -27.95
N PHE A 18 -4.20 -10.11 -27.83
CA PHE A 18 -4.18 -8.92 -26.97
C PHE A 18 -4.73 -7.67 -27.65
N THR A 19 -5.08 -7.74 -28.94
CA THR A 19 -5.68 -6.62 -29.67
C THR A 19 -7.22 -6.69 -29.67
N VAL A 20 -7.81 -7.65 -28.97
CA VAL A 20 -9.27 -7.82 -28.87
C VAL A 20 -9.91 -6.66 -28.11
N ASP A 21 -11.17 -6.36 -28.43
CA ASP A 21 -11.88 -5.25 -27.79
C ASP A 21 -12.02 -5.48 -26.28
N GLY A 22 -11.75 -4.42 -25.52
CA GLY A 22 -11.79 -4.43 -24.06
C GLY A 22 -10.70 -5.25 -23.38
N CYS A 23 -9.64 -5.65 -24.10
CA CYS A 23 -8.51 -6.38 -23.53
C CYS A 23 -7.88 -5.63 -22.36
N ARG A 24 -7.87 -6.29 -21.20
CA ARG A 24 -7.27 -5.79 -19.96
C ARG A 24 -6.93 -6.96 -19.05
N PHE A 25 -5.97 -6.77 -18.16
CA PHE A 25 -5.59 -7.73 -17.15
C PHE A 25 -6.02 -7.22 -15.79
N ILE A 26 -6.61 -8.09 -14.97
CA ILE A 26 -7.04 -7.80 -13.60
C ILE A 26 -6.78 -9.01 -12.71
N LEU A 27 -6.80 -8.83 -11.40
CA LEU A 27 -7.00 -9.94 -10.47
C LEU A 27 -8.49 -10.29 -10.47
N SER A 28 -8.83 -11.56 -10.73
CA SER A 28 -10.22 -12.00 -10.71
C SER A 28 -10.80 -11.75 -9.33
N LYS A 29 -11.99 -11.15 -9.30
CA LYS A 29 -12.72 -10.92 -8.05
C LYS A 29 -12.96 -12.21 -7.29
N GLY A 30 -12.99 -13.36 -7.99
CA GLY A 30 -13.29 -14.71 -7.49
C GLY A 30 -12.24 -15.31 -6.57
N ASN A 31 -10.99 -15.32 -7.01
CA ASN A 31 -9.90 -16.09 -6.42
C ASN A 31 -8.56 -15.32 -6.38
N ASP A 32 -8.56 -14.03 -6.74
CA ASP A 32 -7.37 -13.18 -6.89
C ASP A 32 -6.32 -13.75 -7.86
N GLU A 33 -6.72 -14.60 -8.80
CA GLU A 33 -5.83 -15.05 -9.88
C GLU A 33 -5.76 -14.00 -11.00
N PRO A 34 -4.58 -13.76 -11.59
CA PRO A 34 -4.44 -12.94 -12.78
C PRO A 34 -5.27 -13.51 -13.94
N VAL A 35 -6.16 -12.69 -14.49
CA VAL A 35 -6.99 -13.03 -15.64
C VAL A 35 -6.89 -11.94 -16.71
N MET A 36 -7.10 -12.34 -17.96
CA MET A 36 -7.38 -11.42 -19.05
C MET A 36 -8.89 -11.27 -19.20
N CYS A 37 -9.40 -10.05 -19.15
CA CYS A 37 -10.75 -9.72 -19.53
C CYS A 37 -10.79 -9.28 -20.99
N MET A 38 -11.82 -9.70 -21.70
CA MET A 38 -12.15 -9.21 -23.05
C MET A 38 -13.65 -9.16 -23.24
N LYS A 39 -14.10 -8.42 -24.25
CA LYS A 39 -15.51 -8.40 -24.62
C LYS A 39 -15.85 -9.53 -25.58
N LEU A 40 -16.87 -10.31 -25.24
CA LEU A 40 -17.55 -11.24 -26.13
C LEU A 40 -18.98 -10.74 -26.37
N GLY A 41 -19.15 -9.96 -27.45
CA GLY A 41 -20.39 -9.24 -27.72
C GLY A 41 -20.64 -8.15 -26.68
N LYS A 42 -21.65 -8.34 -25.82
CA LYS A 42 -21.98 -7.41 -24.72
C LYS A 42 -21.49 -7.88 -23.35
N LEU A 43 -20.89 -9.06 -23.26
CA LEU A 43 -20.43 -9.66 -22.01
C LEU A 43 -18.93 -9.47 -21.86
N ASP A 44 -18.48 -9.16 -20.64
CA ASP A 44 -17.08 -9.30 -20.27
C ASP A 44 -16.81 -10.76 -19.88
N VAL A 45 -15.75 -11.34 -20.44
CA VAL A 45 -15.31 -12.72 -20.16
C VAL A 45 -13.93 -12.67 -19.53
N GLU A 46 -13.73 -13.42 -18.45
CA GLU A 46 -12.44 -13.60 -17.77
C GLU A 46 -11.77 -14.92 -18.21
N VAL A 47 -10.51 -14.84 -18.63
CA VAL A 47 -9.69 -16.01 -19.00
C VAL A 47 -8.42 -16.03 -18.15
N PRO A 48 -8.18 -17.07 -17.32
CA PRO A 48 -6.92 -17.23 -16.59
C PRO A 48 -5.70 -17.21 -17.51
N LEU A 49 -4.63 -16.51 -17.11
CA LEU A 49 -3.45 -16.35 -17.97
C LEU A 49 -2.80 -17.68 -18.35
N GLU A 50 -2.82 -18.67 -17.46
CA GLU A 50 -2.29 -20.02 -17.77
C GLU A 50 -3.08 -20.69 -18.90
N LYS A 51 -4.41 -20.60 -18.88
CA LYS A 51 -5.26 -21.12 -19.95
C LYS A 51 -5.05 -20.36 -21.25
N LEU A 52 -4.92 -19.04 -21.17
CA LEU A 52 -4.61 -18.18 -22.32
C LEU A 52 -3.31 -18.62 -23.00
N CYS A 53 -2.24 -18.84 -22.22
CA CYS A 53 -0.97 -19.31 -22.76
C CYS A 53 -1.10 -20.66 -23.47
N ASN A 54 -1.82 -21.60 -22.86
CA ASN A 54 -2.01 -22.94 -23.41
C ASN A 54 -2.87 -22.94 -24.67
N GLU A 55 -3.98 -22.19 -24.70
CA GLU A 55 -4.91 -22.15 -25.82
C GLU A 55 -4.33 -21.44 -27.05
N PHE A 56 -3.54 -20.39 -26.83
CA PHE A 56 -2.94 -19.58 -27.91
C PHE A 56 -1.48 -19.94 -28.21
N GLY A 57 -0.93 -20.96 -27.55
CA GLY A 57 0.45 -21.41 -27.77
C GLY A 57 1.51 -20.36 -27.41
N ILE A 58 1.24 -19.52 -26.41
CA ILE A 58 2.19 -18.48 -25.97
C ILE A 58 3.23 -19.13 -25.04
N GLU A 59 4.44 -19.31 -25.56
CA GLU A 59 5.52 -19.92 -24.78
C GLU A 59 5.93 -19.01 -23.60
N PRO A 60 6.15 -19.55 -22.37
CA PRO A 60 6.51 -18.74 -21.21
C PRO A 60 7.80 -17.91 -21.36
N ARG A 61 8.73 -18.36 -22.22
CA ARG A 61 10.00 -17.66 -22.49
C ARG A 61 9.94 -16.74 -23.69
N SER A 62 8.84 -16.75 -24.45
CA SER A 62 8.61 -15.79 -25.53
C SER A 62 8.48 -14.36 -24.99
N PHE A 63 8.53 -13.37 -25.88
CA PHE A 63 8.35 -11.97 -25.48
C PHE A 63 7.01 -11.74 -24.78
N ASP A 64 5.91 -12.18 -25.40
CA ASP A 64 4.57 -12.09 -24.82
C ASP A 64 4.43 -12.89 -23.52
N GLY A 65 5.05 -14.07 -23.44
CA GLY A 65 5.07 -14.87 -22.21
C GLY A 65 5.74 -14.14 -21.04
N GLN A 66 6.84 -13.43 -21.32
CA GLN A 66 7.51 -12.60 -20.31
C GLN A 66 6.66 -11.37 -19.94
N LEU A 67 6.04 -10.70 -20.90
CA LEU A 67 5.14 -9.57 -20.64
C LEU A 67 3.90 -9.99 -19.84
N LEU A 68 3.33 -11.17 -20.10
CA LEU A 68 2.23 -11.73 -19.30
C LEU A 68 2.68 -11.99 -17.86
N SER A 69 3.87 -12.54 -17.66
CA SER A 69 4.43 -12.72 -16.32
C SER A 69 4.64 -11.39 -15.60
N MET A 70 5.09 -10.36 -16.33
CA MET A 70 5.23 -9.01 -15.80
C MET A 70 3.87 -8.38 -15.47
N ALA A 71 2.86 -8.55 -16.32
CA ALA A 71 1.50 -8.06 -16.07
C ALA A 71 0.93 -8.71 -14.80
N ALA A 72 1.06 -10.03 -14.67
CA ALA A 72 0.64 -10.77 -13.48
C ALA A 72 1.30 -10.25 -12.19
N LYS A 73 2.59 -9.89 -12.24
CA LYS A 73 3.29 -9.26 -11.11
C LYS A 73 2.84 -7.82 -10.87
N GLY A 74 2.60 -7.08 -11.95
CA GLY A 74 2.18 -5.66 -11.94
C GLY A 74 0.82 -5.46 -11.27
N LEU A 75 -0.08 -6.44 -11.40
CA LEU A 75 -1.40 -6.44 -10.76
C LEU A 75 -1.38 -6.44 -9.22
N LYS A 76 -0.21 -6.62 -8.61
CA LYS A 76 -0.02 -6.38 -7.17
C LYS A 76 -0.01 -4.87 -6.83
N TYR A 77 0.35 -4.03 -7.79
CA TYR A 77 0.56 -2.59 -7.60
C TYR A 77 -0.53 -1.75 -8.26
N VAL A 78 -1.21 -2.29 -9.27
CA VAL A 78 -2.29 -1.58 -9.98
C VAL A 78 -3.53 -2.46 -10.12
N ARG A 79 -4.70 -1.85 -10.19
CA ARG A 79 -5.99 -2.56 -10.32
C ARG A 79 -6.17 -3.23 -11.68
N GLU A 80 -5.63 -2.62 -12.72
CA GLU A 80 -5.84 -3.00 -14.11
C GLU A 80 -4.60 -2.66 -14.92
N ILE A 81 -4.27 -3.52 -15.89
CA ILE A 81 -3.23 -3.28 -16.88
C ILE A 81 -3.84 -3.48 -18.27
N ARG A 82 -3.59 -2.56 -19.19
CA ARG A 82 -3.99 -2.67 -20.60
C ARG A 82 -2.77 -2.86 -21.50
N PRO A 83 -2.93 -3.51 -22.65
CA PRO A 83 -1.93 -3.46 -23.71
C PRO A 83 -1.59 -2.00 -24.05
N GLY A 84 -0.31 -1.68 -24.08
CA GLY A 84 0.21 -0.32 -24.29
C GLY A 84 0.47 0.47 -23.00
N ASP A 85 -0.02 0.05 -21.84
CA ASP A 85 0.25 0.74 -20.58
C ASP A 85 1.74 0.66 -20.20
N THR A 86 2.21 1.67 -19.47
CA THR A 86 3.54 1.65 -18.87
C THR A 86 3.63 0.55 -17.81
N ILE A 87 4.77 -0.14 -17.76
CA ILE A 87 5.03 -1.13 -16.72
C ILE A 87 5.18 -0.41 -15.37
N PRO A 88 4.52 -0.88 -14.29
CA PRO A 88 4.63 -0.27 -12.97
C PRO A 88 6.10 -0.14 -12.54
N ASN A 89 6.47 1.05 -12.08
CA ASN A 89 7.85 1.36 -11.70
C ASN A 89 8.36 0.46 -10.57
N GLU A 90 7.45 -0.08 -9.74
CA GLU A 90 7.78 -1.04 -8.68
C GLU A 90 8.48 -2.29 -9.24
N LEU A 91 8.20 -2.66 -10.51
CA LEU A 91 8.86 -3.76 -11.20
C LEU A 91 10.15 -3.36 -11.92
N ILE A 92 10.36 -2.08 -12.17
CA ILE A 92 11.50 -1.57 -12.96
C ILE A 92 12.64 -1.15 -12.03
N ASP A 93 12.34 -0.24 -11.09
CA ASP A 93 13.33 0.41 -10.22
C ASP A 93 12.88 0.53 -8.76
N GLY A 94 11.69 0.02 -8.42
CA GLY A 94 11.13 0.06 -7.08
C GLY A 94 10.51 1.40 -6.70
N THR A 95 10.51 2.40 -7.58
CA THR A 95 9.76 3.64 -7.34
C THR A 95 8.26 3.40 -7.49
N SER A 96 7.45 4.27 -6.90
CA SER A 96 6.00 4.11 -6.94
C SER A 96 5.42 4.48 -8.31
N SER A 97 4.43 3.72 -8.77
CA SER A 97 3.62 4.02 -9.96
C SER A 97 2.45 4.97 -9.69
N TRP A 98 2.14 5.24 -8.42
CA TRP A 98 1.10 6.16 -7.99
C TRP A 98 1.70 7.44 -7.42
N ARG A 99 0.87 8.48 -7.23
CA ARG A 99 1.32 9.79 -6.75
C ARG A 99 0.71 10.11 -5.40
N VAL A 100 1.42 10.96 -4.66
CA VAL A 100 0.99 11.49 -3.36
C VAL A 100 0.99 13.01 -3.40
N ASP A 101 0.12 13.60 -2.59
CA ASP A 101 0.04 15.04 -2.41
C ASP A 101 1.18 15.57 -1.54
N ASP A 102 1.57 16.83 -1.77
CA ASP A 102 2.64 17.53 -1.04
C ASP A 102 2.42 17.52 0.49
N ARG A 103 1.15 17.48 0.92
CA ARG A 103 0.78 17.38 2.33
C ARG A 103 1.40 16.15 3.01
N HIS A 104 1.46 15.01 2.32
CA HIS A 104 2.05 13.78 2.87
C HIS A 104 3.56 13.90 3.01
N TYR A 105 4.22 14.55 2.05
CA TYR A 105 5.64 14.85 2.14
C TYR A 105 5.95 15.77 3.33
N ASN A 106 5.14 16.80 3.55
CA ASN A 106 5.31 17.70 4.69
C ASN A 106 5.15 16.97 6.03
N ILE A 107 4.19 16.05 6.13
CA ILE A 107 4.01 15.22 7.33
C ILE A 107 5.23 14.30 7.54
N ALA A 108 5.67 13.59 6.49
CA ALA A 108 6.82 12.70 6.58
C ALA A 108 8.09 13.45 6.99
N ARG A 109 8.35 14.61 6.37
CA ARG A 109 9.49 15.48 6.69
C ARG A 109 9.41 16.02 8.12
N GLY A 110 8.21 16.42 8.56
CA GLY A 110 7.99 16.86 9.92
C GLY A 110 8.30 15.76 10.94
N ARG A 111 7.86 14.51 10.68
CA ARG A 111 8.15 13.36 11.55
C ARG A 111 9.64 13.10 11.67
N LEU A 112 10.37 13.08 10.55
CA LEU A 112 11.82 12.94 10.54
C LEU A 112 12.51 14.06 11.33
N THR A 113 12.01 15.29 11.20
CA THR A 113 12.53 16.46 11.93
C THR A 113 12.38 16.29 13.44
N VAL A 114 11.21 15.86 13.90
CA VAL A 114 10.95 15.61 15.33
C VAL A 114 11.81 14.45 15.83
N GLN A 115 11.92 13.35 15.08
CA GLN A 115 12.76 12.21 15.42
C GLN A 115 14.24 12.63 15.58
N LEU A 116 14.73 13.48 14.69
CA LEU A 116 16.09 14.02 14.75
C LEU A 116 16.35 14.84 16.02
N VAL A 117 15.41 15.72 16.37
CA VAL A 117 15.51 16.56 17.58
C VAL A 117 15.39 15.71 18.86
N THR A 118 14.47 14.74 18.88
CA THR A 118 14.33 13.79 19.98
C THR A 118 15.60 12.97 20.18
N TRP A 119 16.19 12.48 19.09
CA TRP A 119 17.45 11.73 19.14
C TRP A 119 18.59 12.57 19.74
N MET A 120 18.70 13.85 19.38
CA MET A 120 19.75 14.72 19.94
C MET A 120 19.52 15.05 21.41
N THR A 121 18.30 15.44 21.76
CA THR A 121 18.00 15.98 23.10
C THR A 121 17.77 14.88 24.13
N GLY A 122 17.54 13.64 23.69
CA GLY A 122 17.16 12.52 24.54
C GLY A 122 15.74 12.63 25.12
N GLY A 123 14.94 13.59 24.63
CA GLY A 123 13.58 13.85 25.11
C GLY A 123 12.52 13.16 24.24
N GLU A 124 11.48 12.62 24.87
CA GLU A 124 10.28 12.14 24.16
C GLU A 124 9.42 13.34 23.73
N THR A 125 9.42 13.63 22.43
CA THR A 125 8.43 14.55 21.84
C THR A 125 7.33 13.71 21.22
N VAL A 126 6.25 13.50 21.95
CA VAL A 126 5.07 12.80 21.42
C VAL A 126 4.28 13.78 20.57
N VAL A 127 4.25 13.55 19.25
CA VAL A 127 3.42 14.34 18.34
C VAL A 127 2.21 13.52 17.94
N SER A 128 1.03 14.00 18.33
CA SER A 128 -0.24 13.27 18.21
C SER A 128 -1.06 13.67 16.98
N SER A 129 -0.76 14.80 16.33
CA SER A 129 -1.47 15.25 15.14
C SER A 129 -0.57 15.99 14.12
N PRO A 130 -0.98 16.05 12.83
CA PRO A 130 -0.28 16.83 11.81
C PRO A 130 -0.15 18.33 12.13
N GLU A 131 -1.15 18.93 12.78
CA GLU A 131 -1.14 20.35 13.13
C GLU A 131 -0.14 20.64 14.25
N GLN A 132 -0.06 19.75 15.24
CA GLN A 132 0.97 19.81 16.28
C GLN A 132 2.36 19.63 15.68
N LEU A 133 2.49 18.75 14.69
CA LEU A 133 3.75 18.53 13.99
C LEU A 133 4.26 19.79 13.30
N GLU A 134 3.38 20.48 12.57
CA GLU A 134 3.71 21.72 11.87
C GLU A 134 4.17 22.82 12.85
N GLN A 135 3.46 23.00 13.97
CA GLN A 135 3.86 23.96 15.01
C GLN A 135 5.25 23.67 15.59
N VAL A 136 5.55 22.40 15.86
CA VAL A 136 6.85 21.99 16.41
C VAL A 136 7.96 22.21 15.38
N VAL A 137 7.72 21.93 14.11
CA VAL A 137 8.70 22.08 13.02
C VAL A 137 9.00 23.56 12.72
N GLU A 138 8.00 24.44 12.81
CA GLU A 138 8.17 25.86 12.54
C GLU A 138 8.86 26.64 13.68
N ASP A 139 8.93 26.06 14.88
CA ASP A 139 9.58 26.68 16.02
C ASP A 139 11.08 26.99 15.76
N PRO A 140 11.53 28.24 16.01
CA PRO A 140 12.94 28.61 15.79
C PRO A 140 13.94 27.78 16.59
N SER A 141 13.57 27.32 17.79
CA SER A 141 14.45 26.49 18.61
C SER A 141 14.59 25.08 18.03
N THR A 142 13.50 24.52 17.47
CA THR A 142 13.53 23.27 16.69
C THR A 142 14.47 23.40 15.49
N LYS A 143 14.36 24.46 14.71
CA LYS A 143 15.23 24.69 13.54
C LYS A 143 16.72 24.81 13.92
N ALA A 144 17.03 25.47 15.03
CA ALA A 144 18.39 25.55 15.55
C ALA A 144 18.93 24.17 15.97
N ARG A 145 18.11 23.37 16.67
CA ARG A 145 18.46 22.00 17.05
C ARG A 145 18.66 21.11 15.82
N VAL A 146 17.86 21.23 14.78
CA VAL A 146 18.06 20.45 13.54
C VAL A 146 19.44 20.70 12.93
N ARG A 147 19.90 21.95 12.86
CA ARG A 147 21.23 22.28 12.33
C ARG A 147 22.35 21.69 13.17
N GLU A 148 22.24 21.80 14.49
CA GLU A 148 23.18 21.14 15.40
C GLU A 148 23.19 19.62 15.21
N ALA A 149 22.04 19.02 14.91
CA ALA A 149 21.92 17.57 14.70
C ALA A 149 22.71 17.14 13.47
N PHE A 150 22.62 17.90 12.38
CA PHE A 150 23.37 17.64 11.17
C PHE A 150 24.88 17.64 11.44
N LEU A 151 25.39 18.62 12.18
CA LEU A 151 26.81 18.66 12.56
C LEU A 151 27.23 17.44 13.38
N VAL A 152 26.42 17.04 14.38
CA VAL A 152 26.74 15.87 15.22
C VAL A 152 26.70 14.57 14.40
N ILE A 153 25.72 14.41 13.51
CA ILE A 153 25.59 13.23 12.66
C ILE A 153 26.73 13.15 11.67
N ALA A 154 27.07 14.24 10.98
CA ALA A 154 28.17 14.26 10.02
C ALA A 154 29.50 13.86 10.66
N ASN A 155 29.78 14.37 11.86
CA ASN A 155 30.95 13.96 12.63
C ASN A 155 30.93 12.45 12.96
N ARG A 156 29.78 11.89 13.37
CA ARG A 156 29.64 10.46 13.69
C ARG A 156 29.73 9.56 12.46
N LEU A 157 29.26 10.04 11.30
CA LEU A 157 29.33 9.33 10.02
C LEU A 157 30.64 9.58 9.26
N SER A 158 31.52 10.46 9.79
CA SER A 158 32.78 10.85 9.16
C SER A 158 32.58 11.39 7.74
N LEU A 159 31.53 12.18 7.54
CA LEU A 159 31.25 12.86 6.27
C LEU A 159 32.28 13.97 6.04
N THR A 160 32.66 14.16 4.78
CA THR A 160 33.73 15.11 4.38
C THR A 160 33.21 16.31 3.59
N GLY A 161 31.94 16.26 3.14
CA GLY A 161 31.24 17.37 2.50
C GLY A 161 30.54 18.29 3.49
N ASP A 162 29.64 19.14 2.98
CA ASP A 162 28.78 20.00 3.81
C ASP A 162 27.74 19.14 4.55
N PRO A 163 27.76 19.08 5.89
CA PRO A 163 26.79 18.35 6.69
C PRO A 163 25.34 18.74 6.41
N GLU A 164 25.06 20.04 6.19
CA GLU A 164 23.69 20.50 5.96
C GLU A 164 23.18 20.04 4.59
N GLU A 165 24.04 20.04 3.58
CA GLU A 165 23.69 19.60 2.23
C GLU A 165 23.52 18.08 2.16
N GLU A 166 24.52 17.30 2.60
CA GLU A 166 24.50 15.84 2.46
C GLU A 166 23.40 15.19 3.32
N ILE A 167 23.25 15.62 4.58
CA ILE A 167 22.22 15.07 5.46
C ILE A 167 20.85 15.60 5.05
N GLY A 168 20.77 16.88 4.66
CA GLY A 168 19.54 17.47 4.13
C GLY A 168 18.99 16.69 2.94
N MET A 169 19.84 16.35 1.97
CA MET A 169 19.47 15.53 0.82
C MET A 169 18.95 14.15 1.23
N HIS A 170 19.63 13.44 2.13
CA HIS A 170 19.18 12.14 2.62
C HIS A 170 17.83 12.22 3.35
N ILE A 171 17.63 13.24 4.19
CA ILE A 171 16.37 13.47 4.88
C ILE A 171 15.25 13.75 3.87
N ASP A 172 15.50 14.57 2.85
CA ASP A 172 14.51 14.87 1.81
C ASP A 172 14.17 13.63 0.98
N MET A 173 15.14 12.77 0.66
CA MET A 173 14.89 11.50 -0.01
C MET A 173 14.07 10.54 0.86
N LEU A 174 14.40 10.40 2.15
CA LEU A 174 13.61 9.59 3.09
C LEU A 174 12.19 10.13 3.23
N ALA A 175 12.03 11.45 3.33
CA ALA A 175 10.72 12.09 3.41
C ALA A 175 9.87 11.80 2.17
N ARG A 176 10.48 11.77 0.97
CA ARG A 176 9.78 11.36 -0.26
C ARG A 176 9.32 9.91 -0.20
N GLU A 177 10.16 8.98 0.23
CA GLU A 177 9.74 7.57 0.34
C GLU A 177 8.66 7.37 1.41
N LEU A 178 8.80 8.02 2.56
CA LEU A 178 7.84 7.96 3.67
C LEU A 178 6.53 8.69 3.37
N SER A 179 6.51 9.65 2.44
CA SER A 179 5.26 10.32 2.03
C SER A 179 4.23 9.34 1.47
N TYR A 180 4.67 8.26 0.82
CA TYR A 180 3.79 7.17 0.40
C TYR A 180 3.23 6.40 1.60
N ILE A 181 4.02 6.18 2.64
CA ILE A 181 3.54 5.57 3.89
C ILE A 181 2.48 6.47 4.54
N GLU A 182 2.67 7.79 4.56
CA GLU A 182 1.70 8.73 5.11
C GLU A 182 0.38 8.75 4.31
N ALA A 183 0.44 8.63 2.98
CA ALA A 183 -0.76 8.49 2.15
C ALA A 183 -1.52 7.19 2.44
N LEU A 184 -0.80 6.08 2.61
CA LEU A 184 -1.39 4.80 3.00
C LEU A 184 -1.96 4.86 4.42
N ARG A 185 -1.33 5.62 5.34
CA ARG A 185 -1.80 5.81 6.71
C ARG A 185 -3.12 6.59 6.74
N GLU A 186 -3.24 7.66 5.97
CA GLU A 186 -4.52 8.39 5.83
C GLU A 186 -5.62 7.46 5.33
N LYS A 187 -5.32 6.68 4.28
CA LYS A 187 -6.28 5.73 3.73
C LYS A 187 -6.65 4.64 4.74
N ALA A 188 -5.69 4.10 5.47
CA ALA A 188 -5.93 3.10 6.50
C ALA A 188 -6.79 3.66 7.64
N ALA A 189 -6.65 4.95 7.99
CA ALA A 189 -7.50 5.59 9.00
C ALA A 189 -8.99 5.52 8.63
N THR A 190 -9.32 5.47 7.33
CA THR A 190 -10.73 5.30 6.89
C THR A 190 -11.31 3.92 7.20
N LEU A 191 -10.49 2.90 7.50
CA LEU A 191 -10.96 1.59 7.99
C LEU A 191 -11.69 1.70 9.33
N GLN A 192 -11.41 2.76 10.10
CA GLN A 192 -12.13 3.04 11.33
C GLN A 192 -13.63 3.30 11.07
N ALA A 193 -14.00 3.85 9.91
CA ALA A 193 -15.40 4.04 9.53
C ALA A 193 -16.15 2.71 9.46
N ILE A 194 -15.51 1.65 8.95
CA ILE A 194 -16.08 0.30 8.93
C ILE A 194 -16.28 -0.21 10.37
N ARG A 195 -15.28 -0.06 11.25
CA ARG A 195 -15.38 -0.51 12.65
C ARG A 195 -16.51 0.19 13.39
N THR A 196 -16.53 1.52 13.36
CA THR A 196 -17.57 2.33 14.01
C THR A 196 -18.95 2.10 13.39
N GLY A 197 -19.00 1.87 12.07
CA GLY A 197 -20.21 1.49 11.35
C GLY A 197 -20.78 0.16 11.80
N LEU A 198 -19.94 -0.89 11.91
CA LEU A 198 -20.33 -2.20 12.42
C LEU A 198 -20.75 -2.16 13.90
N GLU A 199 -20.06 -1.39 14.75
CA GLU A 199 -20.47 -1.18 16.15
C GLU A 199 -21.84 -0.50 16.25
N THR A 200 -22.12 0.46 15.37
CA THR A 200 -23.42 1.14 15.32
C THR A 200 -24.51 0.20 14.80
N ALA A 201 -24.24 -0.55 13.72
CA ALA A 201 -25.14 -1.59 13.23
C ALA A 201 -25.45 -2.65 14.32
N HIS A 202 -24.45 -3.10 15.07
CA HIS A 202 -24.64 -4.06 16.16
C HIS A 202 -25.66 -3.56 17.20
N ARG A 203 -25.64 -2.27 17.51
CA ARG A 203 -26.59 -1.62 18.44
C ARG A 203 -27.98 -1.47 17.82
N LEU A 204 -28.07 -1.09 16.54
CA LEU A 204 -29.33 -0.91 15.82
C LEU A 204 -30.10 -2.23 15.68
N TYR A 205 -29.41 -3.31 15.31
CA TYR A 205 -30.00 -4.63 15.08
C TYR A 205 -30.06 -5.51 16.34
N LYS A 206 -30.00 -4.92 17.55
CA LYS A 206 -29.96 -5.67 18.82
C LYS A 206 -31.10 -6.70 19.01
N ALA A 207 -32.27 -6.44 18.43
CA ALA A 207 -33.45 -7.30 18.51
C ALA A 207 -33.53 -8.35 17.39
N GLU A 208 -32.73 -8.19 16.33
CA GLU A 208 -32.73 -9.06 15.15
C GLU A 208 -31.54 -10.02 15.23
N ARG A 209 -31.78 -11.16 15.91
CA ARG A 209 -30.72 -12.12 16.26
C ARG A 209 -29.82 -12.50 15.09
N MET A 210 -30.40 -12.80 13.92
CA MET A 210 -29.65 -13.23 12.74
C MET A 210 -28.68 -12.14 12.25
N VAL A 211 -29.16 -10.92 12.08
CA VAL A 211 -28.34 -9.78 11.61
C VAL A 211 -27.27 -9.43 12.64
N LYS A 212 -27.62 -9.46 13.93
CA LYS A 212 -26.67 -9.25 15.01
C LYS A 212 -25.51 -10.26 14.98
N GLU A 213 -25.82 -11.54 14.80
CA GLU A 213 -24.80 -12.59 14.69
C GLU A 213 -23.90 -12.41 13.45
N GLU A 214 -24.47 -11.96 12.32
CA GLU A 214 -23.68 -11.60 11.13
C GLU A 214 -22.74 -10.43 11.38
N VAL A 215 -23.22 -9.36 12.02
CA VAL A 215 -22.39 -8.19 12.36
C VAL A 215 -21.23 -8.60 13.29
N VAL A 216 -21.49 -9.47 14.28
CA VAL A 216 -20.42 -10.00 15.15
C VAL A 216 -19.38 -10.76 14.32
N ARG A 217 -19.81 -11.60 13.36
CA ARG A 217 -18.87 -12.29 12.46
C ARG A 217 -18.02 -11.31 11.65
N MET A 218 -18.61 -10.23 11.13
CA MET A 218 -17.87 -9.19 10.41
C MET A 218 -16.83 -8.50 11.31
N GLN A 219 -17.19 -8.18 12.55
CA GLN A 219 -16.25 -7.61 13.53
C GLN A 219 -15.09 -8.58 13.81
N THR A 220 -15.36 -9.88 13.96
CA THR A 220 -14.32 -10.90 14.17
C THR A 220 -13.41 -11.06 12.95
N LEU A 221 -13.97 -11.08 11.74
CA LEU A 221 -13.18 -11.27 10.51
C LEU A 221 -12.34 -10.06 10.12
N SER A 222 -12.77 -8.84 10.48
CA SER A 222 -12.05 -7.60 10.16
C SER A 222 -10.92 -7.29 11.13
N LEU A 223 -10.97 -7.80 12.37
CA LEU A 223 -9.97 -7.45 13.39
C LEU A 223 -8.53 -7.86 13.01
N PRO A 224 -8.24 -9.11 12.60
CA PRO A 224 -6.87 -9.51 12.28
C PRO A 224 -6.19 -8.70 11.16
N PRO A 225 -6.81 -8.47 9.98
CA PRO A 225 -6.15 -7.72 8.92
C PRO A 225 -5.98 -6.23 9.26
N ILE A 226 -6.86 -5.64 10.07
CA ILE A 226 -6.69 -4.26 10.55
C ILE A 226 -5.51 -4.17 11.54
N ALA A 227 -5.42 -5.12 12.48
CA ALA A 227 -4.32 -5.18 13.43
C ALA A 227 -2.97 -5.41 12.74
N ASP A 228 -2.92 -6.26 11.69
CA ASP A 228 -1.71 -6.47 10.88
C ASP A 228 -1.25 -5.17 10.20
N LEU A 229 -2.18 -4.38 9.65
CA LEU A 229 -1.86 -3.06 9.07
C LEU A 229 -1.29 -2.10 10.14
N GLU A 230 -1.94 -2.00 11.30
CA GLU A 230 -1.49 -1.16 12.41
C GLU A 230 -0.07 -1.56 12.87
N GLN A 231 0.20 -2.87 12.97
CA GLN A 231 1.52 -3.38 13.34
C GLN A 231 2.59 -3.04 12.29
N ARG A 232 2.27 -3.12 11.00
CA ARG A 232 3.20 -2.74 9.91
C ARG A 232 3.55 -1.26 9.96
N PHE A 233 2.58 -0.37 10.21
CA PHE A 233 2.87 1.05 10.41
C PHE A 233 3.77 1.27 11.63
N ALA A 234 3.48 0.62 12.75
CA ALA A 234 4.30 0.71 13.96
C ALA A 234 5.74 0.21 13.74
N GLN A 235 5.93 -0.82 12.93
CA GLN A 235 7.26 -1.33 12.57
C GLN A 235 8.07 -0.31 11.78
N ILE A 236 7.45 0.36 10.80
CA ILE A 236 8.11 1.43 10.03
C ILE A 236 8.44 2.61 10.95
N ASP A 237 7.52 3.00 11.84
CA ASP A 237 7.73 4.08 12.80
C ASP A 237 8.90 3.77 13.75
N ALA A 238 9.00 2.53 14.23
CA ALA A 238 10.11 2.09 15.06
C ALA A 238 11.45 2.15 14.32
N GLN A 239 11.51 1.65 13.08
CA GLN A 239 12.74 1.65 12.29
C GLN A 239 13.18 3.07 11.89
N THR A 240 12.23 3.93 11.52
CA THR A 240 12.53 5.33 11.18
C THR A 240 12.92 6.17 12.39
N GLY A 241 12.45 5.81 13.60
CA GLY A 241 12.86 6.43 14.85
C GLY A 241 14.36 6.32 15.14
N GLU A 242 15.05 5.31 14.60
CA GLU A 242 16.50 5.14 14.71
C GLU A 242 17.26 5.91 13.61
N ILE A 243 17.15 7.25 13.61
CA ILE A 243 17.61 8.10 12.49
C ILE A 243 19.09 7.92 12.11
N LEU A 244 19.98 7.64 13.08
CA LEU A 244 21.38 7.31 12.80
C LEU A 244 21.54 6.01 12.01
N ALA A 245 20.78 4.97 12.37
CA ALA A 245 20.83 3.69 11.69
C ALA A 245 20.24 3.84 10.27
N MET A 246 19.19 4.65 10.13
CA MET A 246 18.61 5.02 8.86
C MET A 246 19.64 5.63 7.91
N LEU A 247 20.35 6.68 8.36
CA LEU A 247 21.37 7.37 7.56
C LEU A 247 22.62 6.52 7.32
N LYS A 248 23.06 5.72 8.29
CA LYS A 248 24.25 4.86 8.14
C LYS A 248 24.07 3.77 7.08
N LYS A 249 22.86 3.23 6.94
CA LYS A 249 22.51 2.19 5.96
C LYS A 249 21.47 2.72 4.98
N PHE A 250 21.68 3.93 4.48
CA PHE A 250 20.70 4.70 3.71
C PHE A 250 20.02 3.88 2.59
N ASP A 251 20.81 3.34 1.66
CA ASP A 251 20.26 2.59 0.51
C ASP A 251 19.44 1.37 0.92
N GLN A 252 19.92 0.63 1.94
CA GLN A 252 19.21 -0.54 2.46
C GLN A 252 17.88 -0.16 3.08
N ASN A 253 17.85 0.97 3.81
CA ASN A 253 16.62 1.47 4.43
C ASN A 253 15.64 2.05 3.39
N VAL A 254 16.11 2.67 2.31
CA VAL A 254 15.26 3.09 1.19
C VAL A 254 14.57 1.88 0.56
N VAL A 255 15.32 0.80 0.29
CA VAL A 255 14.75 -0.46 -0.23
C VAL A 255 13.70 -1.01 0.74
N TYR A 256 14.03 -1.09 2.03
CA TYR A 256 13.09 -1.54 3.06
C TYR A 256 11.80 -0.71 3.11
N ILE A 257 11.90 0.63 3.08
CA ILE A 257 10.71 1.51 3.07
C ILE A 257 9.85 1.24 1.84
N ARG A 258 10.47 1.04 0.66
CA ARG A 258 9.74 0.71 -0.57
C ARG A 258 9.04 -0.64 -0.48
N GLU A 259 9.69 -1.67 0.05
CA GLU A 259 9.07 -2.98 0.27
C GLU A 259 7.88 -2.88 1.23
N MET A 260 8.03 -2.14 2.34
CA MET A 260 6.94 -1.92 3.29
C MET A 260 5.79 -1.10 2.70
N ARG A 261 6.10 -0.07 1.90
CA ARG A 261 5.11 0.70 1.13
C ARG A 261 4.30 -0.22 0.22
N ASP A 262 4.99 -1.08 -0.52
CA ASP A 262 4.38 -1.98 -1.49
C ASP A 262 3.49 -3.02 -0.81
N ASP A 263 3.95 -3.57 0.32
CA ASP A 263 3.18 -4.52 1.15
C ASP A 263 1.93 -3.89 1.77
N LEU A 264 2.05 -2.65 2.28
CA LEU A 264 0.91 -1.89 2.80
C LEU A 264 -0.09 -1.54 1.70
N HIS A 265 0.41 -1.08 0.55
CA HIS A 265 -0.42 -0.76 -0.61
C HIS A 265 -1.20 -2.00 -1.08
N GLN A 266 -0.52 -3.13 -1.26
CA GLN A 266 -1.14 -4.41 -1.62
C GLN A 266 -2.20 -4.85 -0.61
N SER A 267 -1.94 -4.65 0.67
CA SER A 267 -2.88 -5.01 1.74
C SER A 267 -4.12 -4.11 1.77
N LEU A 268 -3.99 -2.84 1.38
CA LEU A 268 -5.06 -1.84 1.36
C LEU A 268 -5.87 -1.84 0.05
N LEU A 269 -5.28 -2.23 -1.07
CA LEU A 269 -5.91 -2.18 -2.40
C LEU A 269 -7.28 -2.89 -2.43
N PRO A 270 -7.47 -4.10 -1.87
CA PRO A 270 -8.77 -4.77 -1.87
C PRO A 270 -9.84 -4.05 -1.04
N TRP A 271 -9.44 -3.24 -0.06
CA TRP A 271 -10.36 -2.53 0.82
C TRP A 271 -10.97 -1.30 0.16
N GLU A 272 -10.39 -0.77 -0.90
CA GLU A 272 -10.83 0.49 -1.51
C GLU A 272 -12.32 0.49 -1.89
N ASP A 273 -12.80 -0.58 -2.50
CA ASP A 273 -14.21 -0.66 -2.93
C ASP A 273 -15.15 -0.65 -1.72
N ILE A 274 -14.83 -1.42 -0.68
CA ILE A 274 -15.68 -1.48 0.52
C ILE A 274 -15.56 -0.19 1.35
N LEU A 275 -14.40 0.46 1.36
CA LEU A 275 -14.18 1.74 2.03
C LEU A 275 -15.00 2.85 1.40
N ASN A 276 -15.07 2.92 0.07
CA ASN A 276 -15.91 3.88 -0.63
C ASN A 276 -17.39 3.66 -0.29
N ASP A 277 -17.85 2.41 -0.28
CA ASP A 277 -19.22 2.05 0.09
C ASP A 277 -19.60 2.50 1.52
N TRP A 278 -18.67 2.41 2.49
CA TRP A 278 -18.90 2.85 3.87
C TRP A 278 -18.82 4.37 4.06
N ARG A 279 -18.19 5.10 3.14
CA ARG A 279 -18.04 6.57 3.23
C ARG A 279 -19.35 7.31 3.00
N ASP A 280 -20.17 6.79 2.10
CA ASP A 280 -21.37 7.50 1.62
C ASP A 280 -22.66 7.08 2.36
N VAL A 281 -22.59 6.07 3.24
CA VAL A 281 -23.78 5.49 3.88
C VAL A 281 -24.02 6.06 5.27
N VAL A 282 -25.23 6.57 5.48
CA VAL A 282 -25.74 6.90 6.82
C VAL A 282 -26.08 5.59 7.54
N VAL A 283 -25.50 5.40 8.73
CA VAL A 283 -25.69 4.17 9.51
C VAL A 283 -27.00 4.24 10.29
N GLU A 284 -28.10 3.97 9.58
CA GLU A 284 -29.45 3.83 10.11
C GLU A 284 -30.13 2.58 9.53
N LYS A 285 -31.21 2.10 10.15
CA LYS A 285 -31.91 0.92 9.64
C LYS A 285 -32.53 1.22 8.29
N SER A 286 -31.98 0.63 7.24
CA SER A 286 -32.41 0.85 5.87
C SER A 286 -32.02 -0.33 4.97
N PRO A 287 -32.72 -0.53 3.84
CA PRO A 287 -32.32 -1.50 2.82
C PRO A 287 -30.88 -1.28 2.31
N GLU A 288 -30.43 -0.03 2.29
CA GLU A 288 -29.08 0.37 1.88
C GLU A 288 -28.03 -0.16 2.87
N LEU A 289 -28.26 -0.01 4.19
CA LEU A 289 -27.38 -0.56 5.21
C LEU A 289 -27.37 -2.10 5.17
N ASP A 290 -28.52 -2.74 4.98
CA ASP A 290 -28.61 -4.19 4.85
C ASP A 290 -27.79 -4.71 3.66
N ALA A 291 -27.85 -4.02 2.52
CA ALA A 291 -27.05 -4.35 1.35
C ALA A 291 -25.55 -4.14 1.61
N LEU A 292 -25.16 -3.05 2.28
CA LEU A 292 -23.79 -2.77 2.66
C LEU A 292 -23.22 -3.84 3.61
N LEU A 293 -23.99 -4.25 4.62
CA LEU A 293 -23.60 -5.31 5.55
C LEU A 293 -23.37 -6.64 4.82
N LYS A 294 -24.23 -7.00 3.87
CA LYS A 294 -24.06 -8.21 3.05
C LYS A 294 -22.79 -8.16 2.19
N ARG A 295 -22.53 -7.02 1.54
CA ARG A 295 -21.30 -6.83 0.75
C ARG A 295 -20.05 -6.90 1.63
N THR A 296 -20.10 -6.26 2.81
CA THR A 296 -19.02 -6.29 3.81
C THR A 296 -18.74 -7.71 4.27
N TYR A 297 -19.78 -8.48 4.61
CA TYR A 297 -19.62 -9.87 5.02
C TYR A 297 -19.04 -10.74 3.90
N HIS A 298 -19.52 -10.61 2.67
CA HIS A 298 -18.98 -11.38 1.53
C HIS A 298 -17.50 -11.07 1.30
N PHE A 299 -17.13 -9.78 1.33
CA PHE A 299 -15.75 -9.34 1.23
C PHE A 299 -14.87 -9.96 2.33
N LEU A 300 -15.29 -9.84 3.59
CA LEU A 300 -14.53 -10.33 4.74
C LEU A 300 -14.41 -11.85 4.77
N ALA A 301 -15.52 -12.57 4.56
CA ALA A 301 -15.54 -14.03 4.59
C ALA A 301 -14.66 -14.63 3.48
N LYS A 302 -14.68 -14.01 2.30
CA LYS A 302 -13.87 -14.46 1.17
C LYS A 302 -12.38 -14.29 1.41
N ARG A 303 -11.97 -13.11 1.88
CA ARG A 303 -10.55 -12.73 1.98
C ARG A 303 -9.91 -13.12 3.31
N PHE A 304 -10.67 -13.15 4.40
CA PHE A 304 -10.13 -13.23 5.77
C PHE A 304 -10.74 -14.35 6.62
N SER A 305 -11.45 -15.33 6.03
CA SER A 305 -11.84 -16.53 6.78
C SER A 305 -10.60 -17.26 7.35
N GLN A 306 -10.79 -17.99 8.45
CA GLN A 306 -9.69 -18.74 9.10
C GLN A 306 -8.99 -19.75 8.17
N ALA A 307 -9.67 -20.24 7.12
CA ALA A 307 -9.07 -21.07 6.08
C ALA A 307 -8.10 -20.28 5.17
N SER A 308 -8.37 -18.98 4.96
CA SER A 308 -7.49 -18.06 4.22
C SER A 308 -6.30 -17.58 5.05
N GLN A 309 -6.41 -17.52 6.39
CA GLN A 309 -5.32 -17.10 7.30
C GLN A 309 -4.07 -17.98 7.21
N TRP A 310 -4.21 -19.27 6.86
CA TRP A 310 -3.07 -20.17 6.60
C TRP A 310 -2.25 -19.79 5.34
N ARG A 311 -2.79 -18.96 4.42
CA ARG A 311 -2.05 -18.46 3.25
C ARG A 311 -1.30 -17.15 3.53
N LEU A 312 -1.84 -16.28 4.38
CA LEU A 312 -1.21 -14.99 4.74
C LEU A 312 -0.16 -15.13 5.84
N ALA A 313 -0.34 -16.04 6.80
CA ALA A 313 0.63 -16.32 7.86
C ALA A 313 1.97 -16.89 7.35
N ASN A 314 2.02 -17.35 6.08
CA ASN A 314 3.23 -17.82 5.42
C ASN A 314 4.00 -16.72 4.66
N ARG A 315 3.53 -15.46 4.68
CA ARG A 315 4.33 -14.33 4.16
C ARG A 315 5.30 -13.92 5.26
N ALA A 316 6.52 -14.46 5.21
CA ALA A 316 7.60 -14.02 6.09
C ALA A 316 7.78 -12.50 5.92
N ALA A 317 7.92 -11.78 7.03
CA ALA A 317 8.39 -10.39 6.98
C ALA A 317 9.72 -10.36 6.19
N PRO A 318 9.95 -9.32 5.35
CA PRO A 318 11.24 -9.14 4.72
C PRO A 318 12.33 -9.15 5.80
N LYS A 319 13.39 -9.92 5.55
CA LYS A 319 14.54 -10.06 6.45
C LYS A 319 15.47 -8.87 6.34
#